data_AF-A0A9D8MNZ2-F1
#
_entry.id   AF-A0A9D8MNZ2-F1
#
_cell.length_a   1.000
_cell.length_b   1.000
_cell.length_c   1.000
_cell.angle_alpha   90.00
_cell.angle_beta   90.00
_cell.angle_gamma   90.00
#
_symmetry.space_group_name_H-M   'P 1'
#
loop_
_entity.id
_entity.type
_entity.pdbx_description
1 polymer ?
#
loop_
_entity_poly.entity_id
_entity_poly.type
_entity_poly.pdbx_seq_one_letter_code
_entity_poly.pdbx_strand_id
1 'polypeptide(L)'
;MERILITLIISALSCLRAEAQKIDLDSAFTELDRAIKLSPEYVAKKQEGIDHLKEKLAAANELRTRFRISHELYEEYLAFSNDSALSYISRCADLARQAGSTALVGECLSEMAFQ
;
A
#
# COMPACT_ATOMS: atom_id res chain seq x y z
N MET A 1 -47.22 -27.36 9.59
CA MET A 1 -45.98 -28.15 9.47
C MET A 1 -44.75 -27.29 9.24
N GLU A 2 -44.82 -26.26 8.39
CA GLU A 2 -43.69 -25.35 8.08
C GLU A 2 -43.08 -24.66 9.31
N ARG A 3 -43.92 -24.20 10.26
CA ARG A 3 -43.45 -23.58 11.51
C ARG A 3 -42.69 -24.55 12.42
N ILE A 4 -43.04 -25.84 12.40
CA ILE A 4 -42.37 -26.88 13.21
C ILE A 4 -41.02 -27.22 12.59
N LEU A 5 -40.96 -27.25 11.26
CA LEU A 5 -39.74 -27.48 10.50
C LEU A 5 -38.70 -26.36 10.74
N ILE A 6 -39.15 -25.10 10.76
CA ILE A 6 -38.28 -23.94 11.05
C ILE A 6 -37.71 -24.01 12.47
N THR A 7 -38.52 -24.37 13.47
CA THR A 7 -38.05 -24.48 14.86
C THR A 7 -37.03 -25.61 15.03
N LEU A 8 -37.18 -26.72 14.29
CA LEU A 8 -36.20 -27.83 14.28
C LEU A 8 -34.89 -27.45 13.58
N ILE A 9 -34.95 -26.62 12.54
CA ILE A 9 -33.75 -26.12 11.85
C ILE A 9 -32.98 -25.16 12.78
N ILE A 10 -33.67 -24.23 13.45
CA ILE A 10 -33.02 -23.28 14.37
C ILE A 10 -32.39 -24.00 15.56
N SER A 11 -33.06 -25.01 16.14
CA SER A 11 -32.48 -25.80 17.23
C SER A 11 -31.29 -26.65 16.79
N ALA A 12 -31.29 -27.16 15.55
CA ALA A 12 -30.15 -27.86 14.97
C ALA A 12 -28.96 -26.92 14.70
N LEU A 13 -29.21 -25.67 14.30
CA LEU A 13 -28.16 -24.65 14.16
C LEU A 13 -27.55 -24.23 15.51
N SER A 14 -28.33 -24.23 16.59
CA SER A 14 -27.82 -23.96 17.96
C SER A 14 -26.83 -25.00 18.48
N CYS A 15 -26.80 -26.20 17.87
CA CYS A 15 -25.84 -27.25 18.17
C CYS A 15 -24.51 -27.10 17.40
N LEU A 16 -24.45 -26.22 16.39
CA LEU A 16 -23.17 -25.78 15.83
C LEU A 16 -22.53 -24.84 16.85
N ARG A 17 -21.69 -25.39 17.73
CA ARG A 17 -20.79 -24.58 18.53
C ARG A 17 -19.86 -23.85 17.57
N ALA A 18 -19.98 -22.53 17.49
CA ALA A 18 -18.86 -21.71 17.07
C ALA A 18 -17.78 -21.91 18.13
N GLU A 19 -16.77 -22.73 17.83
CA GLU A 19 -15.55 -22.78 18.61
C GLU A 19 -14.91 -21.40 18.46
N ALA A 20 -15.23 -20.48 19.37
CA ALA A 20 -14.53 -19.21 19.44
C ALA A 20 -13.09 -19.56 19.78
N GLN A 21 -12.21 -19.50 18.78
CA GLN A 21 -10.77 -19.62 18.99
C GLN A 21 -10.44 -18.65 20.12
N LYS A 22 -9.96 -19.19 21.25
CA LYS A 22 -9.54 -18.38 22.38
C LYS A 22 -8.36 -17.55 21.87
N ILE A 23 -8.62 -16.33 21.44
CA ILE A 23 -7.58 -15.39 21.09
C ILE A 23 -6.82 -15.18 22.40
N ASP A 24 -5.56 -15.55 22.40
CA ASP A 24 -4.66 -15.22 23.49
C ASP A 24 -4.39 -13.72 23.38
N LEU A 25 -5.24 -12.92 24.05
CA LEU A 25 -5.15 -11.47 24.03
C LEU A 25 -3.78 -11.00 24.53
N ASP A 26 -3.17 -11.70 25.48
CA ASP A 26 -1.87 -11.33 26.05
C ASP A 26 -0.76 -11.48 25.00
N SER A 27 -0.78 -12.56 24.23
CA SER A 27 0.12 -12.76 23.08
C SER A 27 -0.11 -11.70 21.99
N ALA A 28 -1.38 -11.42 21.66
CA ALA A 28 -1.73 -10.40 20.66
C ALA A 28 -1.27 -8.98 21.08
N PHE A 29 -1.45 -8.61 22.35
CA PHE A 29 -0.98 -7.33 22.87
C PHE A 29 0.55 -7.25 22.92
N THR A 30 1.22 -8.35 23.23
CA THR A 30 2.69 -8.41 23.23
C THR A 30 3.27 -8.17 21.83
N GLU A 31 2.69 -8.79 20.79
CA GLU A 31 3.11 -8.55 19.40
C GLU A 31 2.76 -7.13 18.93
N LEU A 32 1.62 -6.58 19.33
CA LEU A 32 1.26 -5.20 19.04
C LEU A 32 2.26 -4.22 19.67
N ASP A 33 2.61 -4.39 20.94
CA ASP A 33 3.60 -3.56 21.63
C ASP A 33 4.99 -3.66 20.97
N ARG A 34 5.37 -4.87 20.51
CA ARG A 34 6.60 -5.05 19.74
C ARG A 34 6.54 -4.30 18.42
N ALA A 35 5.44 -4.42 17.67
CA ALA A 35 5.25 -3.73 16.40
C ALA A 35 5.27 -2.21 16.57
N ILE A 36 4.66 -1.68 17.63
CA ILE A 36 4.70 -0.25 17.98
C ILE A 36 6.13 0.19 18.26
N LYS A 37 6.89 -0.57 19.07
CA LYS A 37 8.28 -0.24 19.39
C LYS A 37 9.20 -0.25 18.17
N LEU A 38 8.99 -1.17 17.23
CA LEU A 38 9.79 -1.28 16.01
C LEU A 38 9.31 -0.33 14.89
N SER A 39 8.08 0.19 14.96
CA SER A 39 7.51 1.05 13.92
C SER A 39 8.38 2.25 13.54
N PRO A 40 9.08 2.95 14.47
CA PRO A 40 9.93 4.07 14.10
C PRO A 40 11.15 3.63 13.28
N GLU A 41 11.71 2.44 13.55
CA GLU A 41 12.86 1.91 12.81
C GLU A 41 12.47 1.56 11.36
N TYR A 42 11.31 0.94 11.17
CA TYR A 42 10.80 0.64 9.82
C TYR A 42 10.54 1.92 9.02
N VAL A 43 9.94 2.93 9.66
CA VAL A 43 9.70 4.25 9.06
C VAL A 43 11.03 4.91 8.71
N ALA A 44 12.01 4.91 9.62
CA ALA A 44 13.32 5.51 9.38
C ALA A 44 14.05 4.86 8.21
N LYS A 45 14.07 3.52 8.14
CA LYS A 45 14.70 2.78 7.04
C LYS A 45 14.03 3.06 5.70
N LYS A 46 12.70 3.15 5.67
CA LYS A 46 11.94 3.53 4.47
C LYS A 46 12.29 4.95 4.02
N GLN A 47 12.35 5.89 4.97
CA GLN A 47 12.69 7.27 4.69
C GLN A 47 14.13 7.43 4.18
N GLU A 48 15.09 6.69 4.72
CA GLU A 48 16.47 6.65 4.24
C GLU A 48 16.55 6.23 2.76
N GLY A 49 15.83 5.16 2.37
CA GLY A 49 15.77 4.72 0.97
C GLY A 49 15.17 5.77 0.04
N ILE A 50 14.09 6.42 0.48
CA ILE A 50 13.43 7.51 -0.24
C ILE A 50 14.39 8.71 -0.40
N ASP A 51 15.11 9.08 0.64
CA ASP A 51 16.00 10.25 0.60
C ASP A 51 17.17 10.01 -0.36
N HIS A 52 17.73 8.80 -0.36
CA HIS A 52 18.74 8.40 -1.35
C HIS A 52 18.21 8.44 -2.80
N LEU A 53 16.95 8.05 -3.05
CA LEU A 53 16.35 8.21 -4.37
C LEU A 53 16.15 9.67 -4.76
N LYS A 54 15.76 10.54 -3.81
CA LYS A 54 15.63 11.99 -4.05
C LYS A 54 16.97 12.62 -4.41
N GLU A 55 18.05 12.25 -3.72
CA GLU A 55 19.41 12.70 -4.04
C GLU A 55 19.82 12.27 -5.46
N LYS A 56 19.59 11.01 -5.82
CA LYS A 56 19.84 10.52 -7.18
C LYS A 56 19.02 11.27 -8.23
N LEU A 57 17.75 11.57 -7.93
CA LEU A 57 16.88 12.33 -8.82
C LEU A 57 17.38 13.76 -9.02
N ALA A 58 17.90 14.39 -7.95
CA ALA A 58 18.47 15.73 -8.00
C ALA A 58 19.76 15.78 -8.83
N ALA A 59 20.57 14.72 -8.80
CA ALA A 59 21.79 14.60 -9.59
C ALA A 59 21.56 14.18 -11.06
N ALA A 60 20.38 13.65 -11.40
CA ALA A 60 20.08 13.13 -12.73
C ALA A 60 19.71 14.26 -13.72
N ASN A 61 20.43 14.32 -14.84
CA ASN A 61 20.17 15.29 -15.92
C ASN A 61 19.31 14.71 -17.06
N GLU A 62 19.47 13.43 -17.37
CA GLU A 62 18.77 12.80 -18.48
C GLU A 62 17.28 12.56 -18.15
N LEU A 63 16.38 12.95 -19.07
CA LEU A 63 14.94 12.80 -18.90
C LEU A 63 14.52 11.35 -18.58
N ARG A 64 15.10 10.37 -19.26
CA ARG A 64 14.81 8.94 -19.03
C ARG A 64 15.23 8.50 -17.63
N THR A 65 16.40 8.91 -17.15
CA THR A 65 16.84 8.59 -15.78
C THR A 65 15.95 9.26 -14.74
N ARG A 66 15.59 10.54 -14.95
CA ARG A 66 14.69 11.27 -14.07
C ARG A 66 13.30 10.62 -14.02
N PHE A 67 12.80 10.14 -15.16
CA PHE A 67 11.54 9.40 -15.22
C PHE A 67 11.62 8.13 -14.36
N ARG A 68 12.62 7.28 -14.61
CA ARG A 68 12.80 6.02 -13.87
C ARG A 68 12.89 6.25 -12.36
N ILE A 69 13.72 7.18 -11.90
CA ILE A 69 13.88 7.45 -10.46
C ILE A 69 12.59 8.06 -9.87
N SER A 70 11.88 8.89 -10.63
CA SER A 70 10.58 9.43 -10.16
C SER A 70 9.53 8.32 -10.04
N HIS A 71 9.55 7.32 -10.93
CA HIS A 71 8.66 6.16 -10.86
C HIS A 71 9.02 5.23 -9.70
N GLU A 72 10.31 5.00 -9.45
CA GLU A 72 10.77 4.30 -8.24
C GLU A 72 10.31 5.01 -6.95
N LEU A 73 10.37 6.34 -6.91
CA LEU A 73 9.82 7.11 -5.78
C LEU A 73 8.31 6.94 -5.64
N TYR A 74 7.57 6.88 -6.75
CA TYR A 74 6.14 6.57 -6.72
C TYR A 74 5.86 5.20 -6.07
N GLU A 75 6.57 4.15 -6.49
CA GLU A 75 6.42 2.81 -5.91
C GLU A 75 6.78 2.77 -4.42
N GLU A 76 7.85 3.47 -4.02
CA GLU A 76 8.24 3.58 -2.61
C GLU A 76 7.15 4.25 -1.78
N TYR A 77 6.49 5.27 -2.32
CA TYR A 77 5.43 6.01 -1.64
C TYR A 77 4.05 5.35 -1.71
N LEU A 78 3.81 4.42 -2.62
CA LEU A 78 2.49 3.82 -2.87
C LEU A 78 1.78 3.33 -1.60
N ALA A 79 2.48 2.55 -0.78
CA ALA A 79 1.96 2.00 0.48
C ALA A 79 2.30 2.86 1.72
N PHE A 80 2.97 4.01 1.53
CA PHE A 80 3.55 4.81 2.60
C PHE A 80 2.93 6.21 2.72
N SER A 81 2.64 6.87 1.60
CA SER A 81 1.97 8.18 1.53
C SER A 81 1.37 8.38 0.14
N ASN A 82 0.03 8.31 0.05
CA ASN A 82 -0.70 8.47 -1.20
C ASN A 82 -0.42 9.84 -1.86
N ASP A 83 -0.50 10.94 -1.10
CA ASP A 83 -0.21 12.29 -1.62
C ASP A 83 1.18 12.39 -2.28
N SER A 84 2.19 11.77 -1.67
CA SER A 84 3.55 11.73 -2.21
C SER A 84 3.62 10.87 -3.47
N ALA A 85 2.94 9.71 -3.47
CA ALA A 85 2.86 8.84 -4.65
C ALA A 85 2.24 9.58 -5.85
N LEU A 86 1.09 10.23 -5.64
CA LEU A 86 0.41 11.02 -6.67
C LEU A 86 1.29 12.16 -7.22
N SER A 87 2.07 12.81 -6.36
CA SER A 87 3.03 13.83 -6.80
C SER A 87 4.09 13.27 -7.75
N TYR A 88 4.67 12.10 -7.42
CA TYR A 88 5.72 11.50 -8.24
C TYR A 88 5.20 10.88 -9.55
N ILE A 89 4.04 10.23 -9.56
CA ILE A 89 3.47 9.70 -10.81
C ILE A 89 3.01 10.84 -11.75
N SER A 90 2.55 11.97 -11.21
CA SER A 90 2.30 13.18 -11.99
C SER A 90 3.58 13.72 -12.64
N ARG A 91 4.67 13.76 -11.87
CA ARG A 91 6.00 14.12 -12.39
C ARG A 91 6.48 13.15 -13.48
N CYS A 92 6.22 11.85 -13.36
CA CYS A 92 6.51 10.87 -14.40
C CYS A 92 5.76 11.22 -15.70
N ALA A 93 4.46 11.54 -15.62
CA ALA A 93 3.68 11.95 -16.78
C ALA A 93 4.27 13.21 -17.44
N ASP A 94 4.72 14.20 -16.66
CA ASP A 94 5.37 15.41 -17.20
C ASP A 94 6.70 15.12 -17.89
N LEU A 95 7.52 14.23 -17.32
CA LEU A 95 8.78 13.81 -17.92
C LEU A 95 8.55 13.01 -19.20
N ALA A 96 7.53 12.15 -19.24
CA ALA A 96 7.13 11.42 -20.43
C ALA A 96 6.64 12.36 -21.55
N ARG A 97 5.88 13.42 -21.21
CA ARG A 97 5.50 14.49 -22.15
C ARG A 97 6.72 15.20 -22.71
N GLN A 98 7.67 15.58 -21.86
CA GLN A 98 8.92 16.24 -22.27
C GLN A 98 9.77 15.35 -23.19
N ALA A 99 9.77 14.03 -22.95
CA ALA A 99 10.44 13.05 -23.79
C ALA A 99 9.67 12.71 -25.09
N GLY A 100 8.48 13.29 -25.31
CA GLY A 100 7.64 13.05 -26.49
C GLY A 100 7.00 11.66 -26.54
N SER A 101 6.93 10.93 -25.41
CA SER A 101 6.39 9.57 -25.36
C SER A 101 4.95 9.54 -24.86
N THR A 102 4.00 9.55 -25.79
CA THR A 102 2.56 9.47 -25.46
C THR A 102 2.17 8.15 -24.78
N ALA A 103 2.87 7.06 -25.09
CA ALA A 103 2.65 5.76 -24.45
C ALA A 103 2.96 5.81 -22.94
N LEU A 104 4.13 6.35 -22.57
CA LEU A 104 4.53 6.49 -21.16
C LEU A 104 3.61 7.46 -20.40
N VAL A 105 3.10 8.50 -21.07
CA VAL A 105 2.08 9.38 -20.48
C VAL A 105 0.80 8.59 -20.17
N GLY A 106 0.34 7.78 -21.11
CA GLY A 106 -0.84 6.94 -20.93
C GLY A 106 -0.69 5.95 -19.77
N GLU A 107 0.48 5.32 -19.65
CA GLU A 107 0.81 4.42 -18.54
C GLU A 107 0.74 5.15 -17.19
N CYS A 108 1.39 6.30 -17.05
CA CYS A 108 1.36 7.08 -15.82
C CYS A 108 -0.06 7.53 -15.44
N LEU A 109 -0.85 7.97 -16.41
CA LEU A 109 -2.23 8.40 -16.18
C LEU A 109 -3.14 7.22 -15.80
N SER A 110 -2.89 6.05 -16.39
CA SER A 110 -3.58 4.82 -16.03
C SER A 110 -3.26 4.44 -14.57
N GLU A 111 -1.99 4.41 -14.18
CA GLU A 111 -1.57 4.14 -12.80
C GLU A 111 -2.17 5.13 -11.81
N MET A 112 -2.17 6.42 -12.14
CA MET A 112 -2.79 7.47 -11.33
C MET A 112 -4.31 7.26 -11.13
N ALA A 113 -5.01 6.72 -12.13
CA ALA A 113 -6.45 6.49 -12.07
C ALA A 113 -6.86 5.28 -11.20
N PHE A 114 -5.93 4.39 -10.87
CA PHE A 114 -6.16 3.22 -10.02
C PHE A 114 -5.88 3.47 -8.52
N GLN A 115 -5.42 4.67 -8.16
CA GLN A 115 -5.16 5.11 -6.78
C GLN A 115 -6.45 5.43 -6.01
#